data_AF-A0A4Q5QKQ4-F1
#
_entry.id   AF-A0A4Q5QKQ4-F1
#
_cell.length_a   1.000
_cell.length_b   1.000
_cell.length_c   1.000
_cell.angle_alpha   90.00
_cell.angle_beta   90.00
_cell.angle_gamma   90.00
#
_symmetry.space_group_name_H-M   'P 1'
#
loop_
_entity.id
_entity.type
_entity.pdbx_description
1 polymer ?
#
loop_
_entity_poly.entity_id
_entity_poly.type
_entity_poly.pdbx_seq_one_letter_code
_entity_poly.pdbx_strand_id
1 'polypeptide(L)'
;REEARARRRQAPVLVRAAPRREENPVLLIVCQGEVTEVEYFKHFELATATVETVGKAYDPEKLVQAALDLRETARRSRYPYEQVWCVFDKDDSTPQQVHAAMQRAAAEGLEIAFSNQCFEFWLLLHFTDHQGGGMRRELCGQRVEELIKAAHPRVNYNSQKGKHISRELFELLEADDPSAHPGRLPRRKVAIGRARAIDEYWQAQGQEPAYQESTTWVYKLVMVLQRHLPV
;
A
#
# COMPACT_ATOMS: atom_id res chain seq x y z
N ARG A 1 43.87 43.47 36.73
CA ARG A 1 43.99 41.99 36.71
C ARG A 1 42.72 41.29 37.20
N GLU A 2 41.85 41.93 38.00
CA GLU A 2 40.58 41.37 38.48
C GLU A 2 39.42 41.42 37.46
N GLU A 3 39.33 42.45 36.62
CA GLU A 3 38.21 42.60 35.67
C GLU A 3 38.18 41.50 34.58
N ALA A 4 39.34 40.98 34.19
CA ALA A 4 39.44 39.87 33.23
C ALA A 4 38.96 38.52 33.81
N ARG A 5 38.96 38.37 35.14
CA ARG A 5 38.42 37.17 35.82
C ARG A 5 36.90 37.25 36.01
N ALA A 6 36.31 38.44 36.05
CA ALA A 6 34.86 38.62 36.19
C ALA A 6 34.09 38.25 34.90
N ARG A 7 34.65 38.53 33.72
CA ARG A 7 34.02 38.19 32.43
C ARG A 7 34.01 36.69 32.09
N ARG A 8 34.82 35.88 32.75
CA ARG A 8 34.92 34.41 32.52
C ARG A 8 33.92 33.57 33.33
N ARG A 9 33.09 34.20 34.17
CA ARG A 9 32.15 33.49 35.08
C ARG A 9 30.69 33.46 34.62
N GLN A 10 30.36 33.99 33.45
CA GLN A 10 29.01 33.86 32.89
C GLN A 10 28.96 32.62 32.00
N ALA A 11 28.34 31.56 32.51
CA ALA A 11 27.97 30.41 31.70
C ALA A 11 27.04 30.87 30.57
N PRO A 12 27.26 30.43 29.32
CA PRO A 12 26.36 30.79 28.22
C PRO A 12 24.95 30.28 28.53
N VAL A 13 23.96 31.14 28.39
CA VAL A 13 22.55 30.76 28.49
C VAL A 13 22.21 29.92 27.26
N LEU A 14 22.24 28.59 27.43
CA LEU A 14 21.83 27.64 26.40
C LEU A 14 20.30 27.66 26.31
N VAL A 15 19.76 28.55 25.48
CA VAL A 15 18.36 28.51 25.08
C VAL A 15 18.19 27.34 24.11
N ARG A 16 17.72 26.19 24.61
CA ARG A 16 17.25 25.11 23.71
C ARG A 16 16.02 25.61 23.00
N ALA A 17 16.06 25.64 21.67
CA ALA A 17 14.84 25.76 20.88
C ALA A 17 13.87 24.67 21.33
N ALA A 18 12.60 25.04 21.55
CA ALA A 18 11.58 24.05 21.86
C ALA A 18 11.61 22.95 20.79
N PRO A 19 11.48 21.67 21.16
CA PRO A 19 11.45 20.60 20.19
C PRO A 19 10.32 20.87 19.20
N ARG A 20 10.68 21.22 17.95
CA ARG A 20 9.74 21.20 16.84
C ARG A 20 9.58 19.73 16.48
N ARG A 21 8.41 19.18 16.78
CA ARG A 21 8.01 17.90 16.20
C ARG A 21 7.71 18.21 14.74
N GLU A 22 8.57 17.78 13.83
CA GLU A 22 8.21 17.74 12.42
C GLU A 22 6.97 16.84 12.32
N GLU A 23 5.89 17.37 11.76
CA GLU A 23 4.64 16.63 11.62
C GLU A 23 4.88 15.53 10.58
N ASN A 24 4.46 14.30 10.91
CA ASN A 24 4.66 13.16 10.03
C ASN A 24 3.96 13.44 8.67
N PRO A 25 4.62 13.15 7.53
CA PRO A 25 4.00 13.28 6.22
C PRO A 25 2.75 12.40 6.10
N VAL A 26 1.77 12.91 5.35
CA VAL A 26 0.50 12.21 5.14
C VAL A 26 0.46 11.63 3.75
N LEU A 27 0.23 10.31 3.65
CA LEU A 27 -0.01 9.60 2.40
C LEU A 27 -1.52 9.37 2.25
N LEU A 28 -2.10 9.89 1.18
CA LEU A 28 -3.48 9.60 0.82
C LEU A 28 -3.51 8.34 -0.08
N ILE A 29 -4.37 7.39 0.28
CA ILE A 29 -4.63 6.18 -0.47
C ILE A 29 -6.12 6.13 -0.80
N VAL A 30 -6.47 6.32 -2.07
CA VAL A 30 -7.85 6.29 -2.56
C VAL A 30 -8.10 4.94 -3.23
N CYS A 31 -8.94 4.12 -2.60
CA CYS A 31 -9.25 2.77 -3.04
C CYS A 31 -10.57 2.74 -3.81
N GLN A 32 -10.62 1.94 -4.88
CA GLN A 32 -11.86 1.63 -5.59
C GLN A 32 -12.82 0.83 -4.71
N GLY A 33 -12.34 -0.23 -4.04
CA GLY A 33 -13.14 -0.94 -3.05
C GLY A 33 -13.33 -0.13 -1.76
N GLU A 34 -14.48 -0.33 -1.12
CA GLU A 34 -14.83 0.39 0.13
C GLU A 34 -14.44 -0.37 1.40
N VAL A 35 -14.05 -1.65 1.27
CA VAL A 35 -13.80 -2.54 2.41
C VAL A 35 -12.39 -3.13 2.38
N THR A 36 -12.11 -4.09 1.50
CA THR A 36 -10.89 -4.92 1.58
C THR A 36 -9.61 -4.10 1.56
N GLU A 37 -9.42 -3.25 0.56
CA GLU A 37 -8.24 -2.42 0.39
C GLU A 37 -8.16 -1.37 1.50
N VAL A 38 -9.29 -0.76 1.81
CA VAL A 38 -9.41 0.27 2.85
C VAL A 38 -8.97 -0.28 4.21
N GLU A 39 -9.50 -1.43 4.60
CA GLU A 39 -9.14 -2.10 5.85
C GLU A 39 -7.69 -2.55 5.82
N TYR A 40 -7.22 -3.17 4.73
CA TYR A 40 -5.81 -3.59 4.62
C TYR A 40 -4.84 -2.44 4.87
N PHE A 41 -5.01 -1.29 4.22
CA PHE A 41 -4.10 -0.16 4.38
C PHE A 41 -4.28 0.56 5.73
N LYS A 42 -5.49 0.58 6.31
CA LYS A 42 -5.73 1.16 7.64
C LYS A 42 -5.00 0.43 8.77
N HIS A 43 -4.65 -0.83 8.60
CA HIS A 43 -3.92 -1.59 9.61
C HIS A 43 -2.42 -1.27 9.66
N PHE A 44 -1.87 -0.50 8.71
CA PHE A 44 -0.47 -0.06 8.76
C PHE A 44 -0.27 0.98 9.86
N GLU A 45 0.50 0.60 10.88
CA GLU A 45 0.93 1.49 11.96
C GLU A 45 2.34 2.02 11.63
N LEU A 46 2.40 3.22 11.05
CA LEU A 46 3.65 3.84 10.63
C LEU A 46 4.24 4.72 11.73
N ALA A 47 5.56 4.66 11.90
CA ALA A 47 6.30 5.46 12.87
C ALA A 47 6.55 6.89 12.37
N THR A 48 6.81 7.05 11.07
CA THR A 48 7.30 8.31 10.48
C THR A 48 6.39 8.87 9.38
N ALA A 49 5.17 8.36 9.25
CA ALA A 49 4.16 8.86 8.32
C ALA A 49 2.75 8.59 8.88
N THR A 50 1.73 9.17 8.27
CA THR A 50 0.32 8.87 8.52
C THR A 50 -0.32 8.42 7.21
N VAL A 51 -1.17 7.40 7.26
CA VAL A 51 -1.96 6.96 6.11
C VAL A 51 -3.39 7.45 6.28
N GLU A 52 -3.91 8.16 5.28
CA GLU A 52 -5.33 8.41 5.14
C GLU A 52 -5.88 7.53 4.01
N THR A 53 -6.84 6.66 4.35
CA THR A 53 -7.41 5.71 3.39
C THR A 53 -8.88 6.00 3.15
N VAL A 54 -9.26 6.18 1.88
CA VAL A 54 -10.64 6.49 1.48
C VAL A 54 -11.11 5.45 0.47
N GLY A 55 -12.25 4.83 0.72
CA GLY A 55 -12.94 3.97 -0.24
C GLY A 55 -13.93 4.76 -1.09
N LYS A 56 -13.92 4.53 -2.41
CA LYS A 56 -14.83 5.15 -3.36
C LYS A 56 -15.19 4.12 -4.45
N ALA A 57 -16.45 3.67 -4.48
CA ALA A 57 -16.97 2.76 -5.51
C ALA A 57 -17.07 3.42 -6.90
N TYR A 58 -15.92 3.76 -7.48
CA TYR A 58 -15.76 4.46 -8.75
C TYR A 58 -15.04 3.59 -9.79
N ASP A 59 -15.27 3.88 -11.06
CA ASP A 59 -14.40 3.38 -12.12
C ASP A 59 -12.99 4.02 -12.01
N PRO A 60 -11.96 3.43 -12.63
CA PRO A 60 -10.58 3.90 -12.48
C PRO A 60 -10.38 5.39 -12.81
N GLU A 61 -11.06 5.93 -13.82
CA GLU A 61 -10.91 7.33 -14.22
C GLU A 61 -11.54 8.30 -13.20
N LYS A 62 -12.73 7.97 -12.70
CA LYS A 62 -13.38 8.74 -11.62
C LYS A 62 -12.60 8.64 -10.31
N LEU A 63 -11.96 7.51 -10.04
CA LEU A 63 -11.08 7.36 -8.88
C LEU A 63 -9.91 8.33 -8.95
N VAL A 64 -9.26 8.44 -10.11
CA VAL A 64 -8.18 9.41 -10.36
C VAL A 64 -8.68 10.84 -10.15
N GLN A 65 -9.85 11.21 -10.70
CA GLN A 65 -10.44 12.53 -10.44
C GLN A 65 -10.67 12.77 -8.94
N ALA A 66 -11.25 11.81 -8.22
CA ALA A 66 -11.52 11.94 -6.79
C ALA A 66 -10.24 12.13 -5.98
N ALA A 67 -9.16 11.43 -6.34
CA ALA A 67 -7.85 11.60 -5.73
C ALA A 67 -7.28 13.01 -5.95
N LEU A 68 -7.45 13.59 -7.14
CA LEU A 68 -7.09 14.98 -7.42
C LEU A 68 -7.90 15.95 -6.57
N ASP A 69 -9.21 15.78 -6.49
CA ASP A 69 -10.09 16.67 -5.74
C ASP A 69 -9.74 16.67 -4.24
N LEU A 70 -9.45 15.49 -3.69
CA LEU A 70 -8.97 15.36 -2.30
C LEU A 70 -7.62 16.04 -2.11
N ARG A 71 -6.68 15.84 -3.04
CA ARG A 71 -5.36 16.51 -3.02
C ARG A 71 -5.52 18.03 -3.03
N GLU A 72 -6.31 18.57 -3.94
CA GLU A 72 -6.54 20.02 -4.06
C GLU A 72 -7.22 20.60 -2.82
N THR A 73 -8.16 19.87 -2.23
CA THR A 73 -8.80 20.25 -0.97
C THR A 73 -7.79 20.31 0.18
N ALA A 74 -6.91 19.31 0.28
CA ALA A 74 -5.91 19.22 1.34
C ALA A 74 -4.72 20.19 1.16
N ARG A 75 -4.45 20.69 -0.06
CA ARG A 75 -3.35 21.64 -0.34
C ARG A 75 -3.39 22.91 0.53
N ARG A 76 -4.58 23.34 0.94
CA ARG A 76 -4.79 24.52 1.80
C ARG A 76 -4.96 24.17 3.28
N SER A 77 -4.93 22.88 3.62
CA SER A 77 -5.05 22.40 4.99
C SER A 77 -3.70 22.50 5.72
N ARG A 78 -3.71 22.25 7.03
CA ARG A 78 -2.47 22.15 7.84
C ARG A 78 -1.61 20.96 7.42
N TYR A 79 -2.20 19.92 6.85
CA TYR A 79 -1.55 18.65 6.53
C TYR A 79 -1.79 18.30 5.05
N PRO A 80 -1.11 18.99 4.10
CA PRO A 80 -1.18 18.60 2.70
C PRO A 80 -0.60 17.19 2.51
N TYR A 81 -1.16 16.43 1.56
CA TYR A 81 -0.65 15.10 1.25
C TYR A 81 0.70 15.19 0.53
N GLU A 82 1.67 14.42 1.01
CA GLU A 82 2.98 14.29 0.37
C GLU A 82 2.89 13.38 -0.86
N GLN A 83 2.14 12.29 -0.74
CA GLN A 83 1.90 11.34 -1.81
C GLN A 83 0.41 11.00 -1.88
N VAL A 84 -0.07 10.76 -3.10
CA VAL A 84 -1.44 10.35 -3.35
C VAL A 84 -1.42 9.13 -4.26
N TRP A 85 -2.04 8.05 -3.79
CA TRP A 85 -2.08 6.76 -4.44
C TRP A 85 -3.51 6.40 -4.83
N CYS A 86 -3.71 5.99 -6.07
CA CYS A 86 -4.94 5.35 -6.54
C CYS A 86 -4.77 3.82 -6.49
N VAL A 87 -5.63 3.15 -5.73
CA VAL A 87 -5.66 1.68 -5.64
C VAL A 87 -6.91 1.17 -6.32
N PHE A 88 -6.75 0.36 -7.36
CA PHE A 88 -7.90 -0.16 -8.11
C PHE A 88 -7.63 -1.52 -8.72
N ASP A 89 -8.71 -2.24 -8.94
CA ASP A 89 -8.70 -3.53 -9.59
C ASP A 89 -8.96 -3.35 -11.09
N LYS A 90 -8.46 -4.27 -11.91
CA LYS A 90 -8.90 -4.33 -13.31
C LYS A 90 -10.40 -4.63 -13.36
N ASP A 91 -10.82 -5.68 -12.64
CA ASP A 91 -12.20 -6.17 -12.62
C ASP A 91 -12.81 -6.22 -14.04
N ASP A 92 -14.03 -5.70 -14.20
CA ASP A 92 -14.72 -5.57 -15.48
C ASP A 92 -14.24 -4.39 -16.34
N SER A 93 -13.25 -3.61 -15.88
CA SER A 93 -12.72 -2.47 -16.65
C SER A 93 -11.98 -2.97 -17.91
N THR A 94 -12.22 -2.28 -19.01
CA THR A 94 -11.50 -2.56 -20.26
C THR A 94 -10.03 -2.14 -20.14
N PRO A 95 -9.13 -2.75 -20.92
CA PRO A 95 -7.74 -2.30 -20.97
C PRO A 95 -7.61 -0.80 -21.26
N GLN A 96 -8.48 -0.25 -22.11
CA GLN A 96 -8.46 1.18 -22.45
C GLN A 96 -8.81 2.08 -21.27
N GLN A 97 -9.78 1.68 -20.43
CA GLN A 97 -10.12 2.43 -19.21
C GLN A 97 -8.97 2.41 -18.20
N VAL A 98 -8.34 1.24 -18.03
CA VAL A 98 -7.16 1.11 -17.16
C VAL A 98 -6.01 1.96 -17.69
N HIS A 99 -5.71 1.89 -18.99
CA HIS A 99 -4.67 2.69 -19.63
C HIS A 99 -4.93 4.19 -19.46
N ALA A 100 -6.16 4.65 -19.73
CA ALA A 100 -6.53 6.06 -19.61
C ALA A 100 -6.35 6.57 -18.18
N ALA A 101 -6.80 5.80 -17.18
CA ALA A 101 -6.59 6.13 -15.78
C ALA A 101 -5.10 6.19 -15.43
N MET A 102 -4.29 5.24 -15.92
CA MET A 102 -2.85 5.21 -15.68
C MET A 102 -2.13 6.42 -16.29
N GLN A 103 -2.42 6.75 -17.54
CA GLN A 103 -1.86 7.93 -18.22
C GLN A 103 -2.24 9.22 -17.49
N ARG A 104 -3.50 9.34 -17.09
CA ARG A 104 -4.01 10.52 -16.40
C ARG A 104 -3.34 10.70 -15.03
N ALA A 105 -3.25 9.63 -14.23
CA ALA A 105 -2.59 9.67 -12.93
C ALA A 105 -1.12 10.08 -13.08
N ALA A 106 -0.40 9.50 -14.05
CA ALA A 106 0.98 9.85 -14.33
C ALA A 106 1.15 11.33 -14.73
N ALA A 107 0.28 11.84 -15.61
CA ALA A 107 0.31 13.25 -16.04
C ALA A 107 0.07 14.23 -14.87
N GLU A 108 -0.67 13.80 -13.85
CA GLU A 108 -1.01 14.60 -12.69
C GLU A 108 -0.09 14.36 -11.48
N GLY A 109 0.91 13.48 -11.59
CA GLY A 109 1.80 13.13 -10.49
C GLY A 109 1.11 12.36 -9.36
N LEU A 110 0.15 11.49 -9.70
CA LEU A 110 -0.45 10.52 -8.80
C LEU A 110 0.19 9.14 -9.01
N GLU A 111 0.33 8.39 -7.93
CA GLU A 111 0.87 7.02 -7.96
C GLU A 111 -0.24 5.98 -8.07
N ILE A 112 0.10 4.77 -8.55
CA ILE A 112 -0.88 3.70 -8.81
C ILE A 112 -0.48 2.39 -8.17
N ALA A 113 -1.44 1.78 -7.47
CA ALA A 113 -1.41 0.40 -7.01
C ALA A 113 -2.57 -0.37 -7.66
N PHE A 114 -2.29 -0.95 -8.82
CA PHE A 114 -3.24 -1.71 -9.63
C PHE A 114 -3.17 -3.22 -9.35
N SER A 115 -4.28 -3.95 -9.44
CA SER A 115 -4.27 -5.43 -9.43
C SER A 115 -5.13 -6.02 -10.55
N ASN A 116 -4.64 -7.05 -11.24
CA ASN A 116 -5.39 -7.82 -12.21
C ASN A 116 -5.53 -9.29 -11.75
N GLN A 117 -6.71 -9.87 -11.58
CA GLN A 117 -8.05 -9.24 -11.77
C GLN A 117 -8.56 -8.47 -10.55
N CYS A 118 -8.05 -8.79 -9.36
CA CYS A 118 -8.57 -8.24 -8.12
C CYS A 118 -7.52 -8.11 -7.01
N PHE A 119 -7.85 -7.36 -5.96
CA PHE A 119 -6.98 -7.15 -4.80
C PHE A 119 -6.64 -8.46 -4.07
N GLU A 120 -7.54 -9.45 -4.09
CA GLU A 120 -7.24 -10.77 -3.52
C GLU A 120 -6.01 -11.42 -4.15
N PHE A 121 -5.62 -11.04 -5.37
CA PHE A 121 -4.36 -11.53 -5.96
C PHE A 121 -3.15 -11.09 -5.13
N TRP A 122 -3.15 -9.87 -4.59
CA TRP A 122 -2.12 -9.43 -3.65
C TRP A 122 -2.12 -10.28 -2.36
N LEU A 123 -3.29 -10.62 -1.83
CA LEU A 123 -3.41 -11.49 -0.65
C LEU A 123 -2.89 -12.91 -0.94
N LEU A 124 -3.21 -13.45 -2.12
CA LEU A 124 -2.77 -14.77 -2.57
C LEU A 124 -1.25 -14.91 -2.53
N LEU A 125 -0.53 -13.86 -2.98
CA LEU A 125 0.93 -13.84 -3.04
C LEU A 125 1.62 -13.91 -1.68
N HIS A 126 0.91 -13.68 -0.56
CA HIS A 126 1.44 -13.90 0.80
C HIS A 126 1.60 -15.38 1.16
N PHE A 127 0.91 -16.26 0.44
CA PHE A 127 0.85 -17.68 0.75
C PHE A 127 1.35 -18.57 -0.39
N THR A 128 1.10 -18.17 -1.64
CA THR A 128 1.39 -19.00 -2.81
C THR A 128 2.27 -18.25 -3.80
N ASP A 129 3.19 -18.98 -4.41
CA ASP A 129 3.95 -18.52 -5.56
C ASP A 129 3.19 -18.83 -6.85
N HIS A 130 2.39 -17.88 -7.34
CA HIS A 130 1.47 -18.08 -8.46
C HIS A 130 2.12 -18.05 -9.85
N GLN A 131 3.33 -17.50 -9.97
CA GLN A 131 4.10 -17.44 -11.23
C GLN A 131 3.40 -16.74 -12.43
N GLY A 132 2.28 -16.02 -12.22
CA GLY A 132 1.67 -15.15 -13.25
C GLY A 132 0.76 -15.83 -14.27
N GLY A 133 0.33 -17.08 -14.07
CA GLY A 133 -0.66 -17.74 -14.93
C GLY A 133 -2.04 -17.06 -14.86
N GLY A 134 -2.93 -17.22 -15.84
CA GLY A 134 -4.26 -16.60 -15.80
C GLY A 134 -5.12 -17.16 -14.65
N MET A 135 -5.75 -16.29 -13.85
CA MET A 135 -6.63 -16.69 -12.74
C MET A 135 -7.87 -15.80 -12.68
N ARG A 136 -9.04 -16.45 -12.66
CA ARG A 136 -10.33 -15.76 -12.49
C ARG A 136 -10.47 -15.18 -11.09
N ARG A 137 -11.14 -14.03 -10.98
CA ARG A 137 -11.43 -13.36 -9.71
C ARG A 137 -12.06 -14.27 -8.65
N GLU A 138 -13.05 -15.09 -9.03
CA GLU A 138 -13.75 -15.94 -8.06
C GLU A 138 -12.86 -17.06 -7.53
N LEU A 139 -12.03 -17.65 -8.40
CA LEU A 139 -11.06 -18.67 -8.02
C LEU A 139 -9.95 -18.07 -7.14
N CYS A 140 -9.51 -16.85 -7.44
CA CYS A 140 -8.55 -16.12 -6.61
C CYS A 140 -9.09 -15.93 -5.19
N GLY A 141 -10.33 -15.44 -5.07
CA GLY A 141 -11.01 -15.28 -3.78
C GLY A 141 -11.12 -16.58 -2.99
N GLN A 142 -11.63 -17.65 -3.62
CA GLN A 142 -11.74 -18.98 -2.99
C GLN A 142 -10.39 -19.51 -2.52
N ARG A 143 -9.36 -19.35 -3.34
CA ARG A 143 -8.02 -19.82 -3.00
C ARG A 143 -7.42 -19.08 -1.81
N VAL A 144 -7.65 -17.76 -1.74
CA VAL A 144 -7.25 -16.94 -0.58
C VAL A 144 -7.94 -17.41 0.70
N GLU A 145 -9.24 -17.67 0.66
CA GLU A 145 -9.97 -18.20 1.82
C GLU A 145 -9.39 -19.53 2.33
N GLU A 146 -9.15 -20.47 1.41
CA GLU A 146 -8.56 -21.78 1.73
C GLU A 146 -7.19 -21.64 2.39
N LEU A 147 -6.33 -20.78 1.85
CA LEU A 147 -4.97 -20.58 2.32
C LEU A 147 -4.94 -19.89 3.70
N ILE A 148 -5.80 -18.90 3.91
CA ILE A 148 -5.95 -18.24 5.22
C ILE A 148 -6.41 -19.25 6.27
N LYS A 149 -7.45 -20.04 5.96
CA LYS A 149 -7.98 -21.05 6.88
C LYS A 149 -6.96 -22.15 7.19
N ALA A 150 -6.17 -22.56 6.20
CA ALA A 150 -5.09 -23.53 6.38
C ALA A 150 -3.94 -22.96 7.23
N ALA A 151 -3.58 -21.69 7.03
CA ALA A 151 -2.51 -21.03 7.78
C ALA A 151 -2.91 -20.71 9.22
N HIS A 152 -4.17 -20.32 9.46
CA HIS A 152 -4.67 -19.99 10.79
C HIS A 152 -6.19 -20.24 10.92
N PRO A 153 -6.62 -21.41 11.45
CA PRO A 153 -8.03 -21.84 11.44
C PRO A 153 -9.05 -20.93 12.14
N ARG A 154 -8.61 -20.00 12.99
CA ARG A 154 -9.48 -19.03 13.68
C ARG A 154 -9.62 -17.69 12.94
N VAL A 155 -8.76 -17.43 11.96
CA VAL A 155 -8.83 -16.23 11.12
C VAL A 155 -9.71 -16.58 9.92
N ASN A 156 -10.64 -15.68 9.59
CA ASN A 156 -11.57 -15.89 8.49
C ASN A 156 -11.46 -14.71 7.51
N TYR A 157 -11.54 -15.04 6.22
CA TYR A 157 -11.80 -14.10 5.13
C TYR A 157 -12.97 -14.67 4.34
N ASN A 158 -13.87 -13.82 3.86
CA ASN A 158 -15.00 -14.25 3.03
C ASN A 158 -14.98 -13.43 1.73
N SER A 159 -14.52 -14.07 0.65
CA SER A 159 -14.38 -13.50 -0.69
C SER A 159 -15.72 -13.25 -1.39
N GLN A 160 -16.83 -13.76 -0.84
CA GLN A 160 -18.17 -13.60 -1.42
C GLN A 160 -19.00 -12.53 -0.69
N LYS A 161 -18.69 -12.25 0.58
CA LYS A 161 -19.49 -11.36 1.43
C LYS A 161 -18.61 -10.59 2.41
N GLY A 162 -18.76 -9.27 2.42
CA GLY A 162 -18.07 -8.37 3.34
C GLY A 162 -16.60 -8.16 2.98
N LYS A 163 -15.85 -9.24 2.74
CA LYS A 163 -14.42 -9.21 2.38
C LYS A 163 -13.55 -8.44 3.39
N HIS A 164 -13.93 -8.50 4.66
CA HIS A 164 -13.23 -7.77 5.71
C HIS A 164 -11.81 -8.30 5.94
N ILE A 165 -10.87 -7.38 6.13
CA ILE A 165 -9.52 -7.66 6.61
C ILE A 165 -9.49 -7.31 8.09
N SER A 166 -9.66 -8.30 8.98
CA SER A 166 -9.53 -8.07 10.42
C SER A 166 -8.08 -7.79 10.82
N ARG A 167 -7.87 -7.25 12.02
CA ARG A 167 -6.51 -7.06 12.56
C ARG A 167 -5.74 -8.38 12.62
N GLU A 168 -6.38 -9.47 13.04
CA GLU A 168 -5.75 -10.79 13.09
C GLU A 168 -5.39 -11.33 11.70
N LEU A 169 -6.22 -11.05 10.68
CA LEU A 169 -5.87 -11.39 9.30
C LEU A 169 -4.68 -10.56 8.82
N PHE A 170 -4.67 -9.25 9.09
CA PHE A 170 -3.53 -8.42 8.75
C PHE A 170 -2.23 -8.90 9.43
N GLU A 171 -2.29 -9.22 10.72
CA GLU A 171 -1.15 -9.79 11.46
C GLU A 171 -0.68 -11.13 10.88
N LEU A 172 -1.59 -11.96 10.39
CA LEU A 172 -1.24 -13.19 9.68
C LEU A 172 -0.49 -12.90 8.36
N LEU A 173 -0.88 -11.87 7.61
CA LEU A 173 -0.18 -11.43 6.38
C LEU A 173 1.20 -10.84 6.69
N GLU A 174 1.41 -10.37 7.91
CA GLU A 174 2.65 -9.77 8.40
C GLU A 174 3.60 -10.79 9.07
N ALA A 175 3.07 -11.93 9.50
CA ALA A 175 3.83 -12.99 10.15
C ALA A 175 4.89 -13.64 9.24
N ASP A 176 5.86 -14.34 9.84
CA ASP A 176 6.86 -15.11 9.11
C ASP A 176 6.21 -16.21 8.26
N ASP A 177 6.71 -16.36 7.02
CA ASP A 177 6.32 -17.48 6.14
C ASP A 177 7.16 -18.72 6.50
N PRO A 178 6.54 -19.78 7.07
CA PRO A 178 7.26 -21.00 7.44
C PRO A 178 7.83 -21.75 6.22
N SER A 179 7.37 -21.44 5.00
CA SER A 179 7.85 -22.06 3.77
C SER A 179 9.00 -21.29 3.10
N ALA A 180 9.21 -20.03 3.45
CA ALA A 180 10.24 -19.19 2.83
C ALA A 180 11.64 -19.61 3.29
N HIS A 181 12.62 -19.64 2.38
CA HIS A 181 14.01 -19.96 2.73
C HIS A 181 14.90 -18.71 2.64
N PRO A 182 15.73 -18.40 3.66
CA PRO A 182 15.79 -19.04 4.97
C PRO A 182 14.50 -18.79 5.79
N GLY A 183 14.08 -19.80 6.56
CA GLY A 183 12.79 -20.03 7.28
C GLY A 183 12.12 -18.93 8.11
N ARG A 184 12.34 -17.63 7.86
CA ARG A 184 11.93 -16.50 8.70
C ARG A 184 11.78 -15.18 7.93
N LEU A 185 11.32 -15.22 6.68
CA LEU A 185 10.96 -13.98 6.00
C LEU A 185 9.49 -13.67 6.26
N PRO A 186 9.13 -12.42 6.64
CA PRO A 186 7.74 -12.01 6.72
C PRO A 186 7.00 -12.28 5.41
N ARG A 187 5.78 -12.81 5.48
CA ARG A 187 4.93 -13.10 4.31
C ARG A 187 4.80 -11.90 3.38
N ARG A 188 4.67 -10.68 3.92
CA ARG A 188 4.70 -9.45 3.12
C ARG A 188 5.97 -9.33 2.26
N LYS A 189 7.15 -9.61 2.81
CA LYS A 189 8.42 -9.54 2.06
C LYS A 189 8.46 -10.59 0.95
N VAL A 190 7.92 -11.78 1.21
CA VAL A 190 7.78 -12.84 0.21
C VAL A 190 6.79 -12.42 -0.88
N ALA A 191 5.65 -11.84 -0.52
CA ALA A 191 4.63 -11.34 -1.45
C ALA A 191 5.18 -10.24 -2.36
N ILE A 192 5.96 -9.30 -1.80
CA ILE A 192 6.67 -8.27 -2.60
C ILE A 192 7.59 -8.93 -3.63
N GLY A 193 8.40 -9.91 -3.21
CA GLY A 193 9.30 -10.61 -4.12
C GLY A 193 8.56 -11.31 -5.26
N ARG A 194 7.47 -12.01 -4.94
CA ARG A 194 6.62 -12.71 -5.94
C ARG A 194 5.95 -11.72 -6.90
N ALA A 195 5.33 -10.65 -6.39
CA ALA A 195 4.68 -9.63 -7.21
C ALA A 195 5.67 -8.92 -8.13
N ARG A 196 6.85 -8.57 -7.60
CA ARG A 196 7.92 -7.94 -8.36
C ARG A 196 8.44 -8.85 -9.48
N ALA A 197 8.64 -10.15 -9.21
CA ALA A 197 9.07 -11.09 -10.24
C ALA A 197 8.06 -11.20 -11.40
N ILE A 198 6.76 -11.16 -11.09
CA ILE A 198 5.69 -11.13 -12.10
C ILE A 198 5.71 -9.82 -12.91
N ASP A 199 5.87 -8.67 -12.25
CA ASP A 199 5.96 -7.37 -12.92
C ASP A 199 7.20 -7.30 -13.84
N GLU A 200 8.35 -7.79 -13.38
CA GLU A 200 9.59 -7.88 -14.18
C GLU A 200 9.43 -8.82 -15.39
N TYR A 201 8.73 -9.95 -15.23
CA TYR A 201 8.39 -10.84 -16.33
C TYR A 201 7.57 -10.11 -17.40
N TRP A 202 6.50 -9.40 -17.01
CA TRP A 202 5.66 -8.69 -17.97
C TRP A 202 6.39 -7.52 -18.64
N GLN A 203 7.25 -6.81 -17.92
CA GLN A 203 8.11 -5.78 -18.49
C GLN A 203 9.05 -6.36 -19.56
N ALA A 204 9.62 -7.55 -19.32
CA ALA A 204 10.45 -8.23 -20.31
C ALA A 204 9.68 -8.65 -21.57
N GLN A 205 8.37 -8.92 -21.45
CA GLN A 205 7.50 -9.17 -22.62
C GLN A 205 7.09 -7.89 -23.36
N GLY A 206 7.35 -6.71 -22.80
CA GLY A 206 6.89 -5.43 -23.36
C GLY A 206 5.37 -5.27 -23.35
N GLN A 207 4.66 -6.08 -22.56
CA GLN A 207 3.20 -6.04 -22.50
C GLN A 207 2.75 -4.96 -21.53
N GLU A 208 1.88 -4.08 -22.04
CA GLU A 208 1.36 -2.99 -21.25
C GLU A 208 0.50 -3.50 -20.07
N PRO A 209 0.61 -2.90 -18.86
CA PRO A 209 -0.12 -3.30 -17.64
C PRO A 209 -1.60 -3.58 -17.81
N ALA A 210 -2.31 -2.78 -18.62
CA ALA A 210 -3.73 -2.95 -18.89
C ALA A 210 -4.10 -4.30 -19.54
N TYR A 211 -3.11 -4.99 -20.12
CA TYR A 211 -3.24 -6.28 -20.81
C TYR A 211 -2.53 -7.43 -20.09
N GLN A 212 -1.83 -7.17 -18.98
CA GLN A 212 -1.11 -8.20 -18.23
C GLN A 212 -2.07 -8.99 -17.35
N GLU A 213 -2.07 -10.32 -17.41
CA GLU A 213 -2.86 -11.15 -16.49
C GLU A 213 -2.13 -11.37 -15.15
N SER A 214 -2.90 -11.58 -14.08
CA SER A 214 -2.39 -12.00 -12.76
C SER A 214 -1.15 -11.22 -12.31
N THR A 215 -1.27 -9.89 -12.31
CA THR A 215 -0.22 -8.94 -11.90
C THR A 215 -0.76 -8.02 -10.82
N THR A 216 0.12 -7.49 -9.98
CA THR A 216 -0.27 -6.45 -9.02
C THR A 216 0.89 -5.50 -8.78
N TRP A 217 0.58 -4.22 -8.68
CA TRP A 217 1.47 -3.13 -8.33
C TRP A 217 1.24 -2.65 -6.89
N VAL A 218 0.35 -3.30 -6.13
CA VAL A 218 0.16 -3.04 -4.70
C VAL A 218 1.48 -3.16 -3.93
N TYR A 219 2.38 -4.04 -4.37
CA TYR A 219 3.72 -4.16 -3.78
C TYR A 219 4.53 -2.86 -3.82
N LYS A 220 4.33 -1.99 -4.84
CA LYS A 220 5.03 -0.70 -4.96
C LYS A 220 4.60 0.24 -3.83
N LEU A 221 3.29 0.34 -3.59
CA LEU A 221 2.72 1.08 -2.47
C LEU A 221 3.19 0.49 -1.14
N VAL A 222 3.11 -0.83 -0.97
CA VAL A 222 3.55 -1.48 0.28
C VAL A 222 5.04 -1.27 0.54
N MET A 223 5.90 -1.24 -0.49
CA MET A 223 7.32 -0.88 -0.35
C MET A 223 7.53 0.56 0.11
N VAL A 224 6.65 1.50 -0.27
CA VAL A 224 6.67 2.86 0.27
C VAL A 224 6.29 2.85 1.74
N LEU A 225 5.18 2.19 2.10
CA LEU A 225 4.73 2.08 3.50
C LEU A 225 5.78 1.42 4.40
N GLN A 226 6.49 0.40 3.89
CA GLN A 226 7.55 -0.29 4.63
C GLN A 226 8.69 0.62 5.10
N ARG A 227 8.98 1.70 4.40
CA ARG A 227 10.03 2.66 4.80
C ARG A 227 9.67 3.45 6.05
N HIS A 228 8.38 3.46 6.41
CA HIS A 228 7.84 4.20 7.54
C HIS A 228 7.44 3.30 8.71
N LEU A 229 7.64 1.98 8.61
CA LEU A 229 7.36 1.07 9.72
C LEU A 229 8.34 1.30 10.87
N PRO A 230 7.95 0.95 12.12
CA PRO A 230 8.87 0.92 13.24
C PRO A 230 10.07 0.02 12.96
N VAL A 231 11.26 0.46 13.36
CA VAL A 231 12.52 -0.31 13.29
C VAL A 231 12.58 -1.33 14.42
#